data_AF-U1S6B4-F1
#
_entry.id   AF-U1S6B4-F1
#
_cell.length_a   1.000
_cell.length_b   1.000
_cell.length_c   1.000
_cell.angle_alpha   90.00
_cell.angle_beta   90.00
_cell.angle_gamma   90.00
#
_symmetry.space_group_name_H-M   'P 1'
#
loop_
_entity.id
_entity.type
_entity.pdbx_description
1 polymer ?
#
loop_
_entity_poly.entity_id
_entity_poly.type
_entity_poly.pdbx_seq_one_letter_code
_entity_poly.pdbx_strand_id
1 'polypeptide(L)'
;MLKFFRKHYILTIFLLMPFFLYGYYYFTYVRYHDDRIDFRHYPIPTLTEKWTKTIEYDTLPTMKLDRYFVIAFNWKQLEENLEKEFGKQYYDNVYEKKYSPYNGFNLDNERFYENEKDKPIFVVKVYKGERLLETRIIYFTEMLSSERITIDNGYISTMGIVSYNSFYLHEKSHYRFEITNVKKLPEFENVDVFLTIRPIRPKI
;
A
#
# COMPACT_ATOMS: atom_id res chain seq x y z
N MET A 1 -41.27 2.25 -33.18
CA MET A 1 -40.17 2.40 -32.21
C MET A 1 -38.80 2.24 -32.87
N LEU A 2 -38.39 1.04 -33.31
CA LEU A 2 -37.04 0.82 -33.88
C LEU A 2 -36.71 1.71 -35.10
N LYS A 3 -37.66 1.89 -36.02
CA LYS A 3 -37.51 2.77 -37.21
C LYS A 3 -37.30 4.26 -36.85
N PHE A 4 -37.84 4.71 -35.71
CA PHE A 4 -37.71 6.10 -35.26
C PHE A 4 -36.29 6.38 -34.74
N PHE A 5 -35.77 5.50 -33.87
CA PHE A 5 -34.39 5.57 -33.38
C PHE A 5 -33.37 5.48 -34.52
N ARG A 6 -33.62 4.64 -35.53
CA ARG A 6 -32.74 4.50 -36.70
C ARG A 6 -32.72 5.76 -37.58
N LYS A 7 -33.83 6.50 -37.67
CA LYS A 7 -33.94 7.75 -38.42
C LYS A 7 -33.39 8.96 -37.65
N HIS A 8 -33.43 8.94 -36.32
CA HIS A 8 -33.00 10.05 -35.45
C HIS A 8 -31.85 9.64 -34.53
N TYR A 9 -30.90 8.85 -35.05
CA TYR A 9 -29.84 8.26 -34.24
C TYR A 9 -28.94 9.32 -33.59
N ILE A 10 -28.67 10.45 -34.25
CA ILE A 10 -27.90 11.57 -33.70
C ILE A 10 -28.59 12.14 -32.45
N LEU A 11 -29.89 12.45 -32.53
CA LEU A 11 -30.68 12.93 -31.39
C LEU A 11 -30.72 11.89 -30.27
N THR A 12 -30.81 10.61 -30.62
CA THR A 12 -30.79 9.50 -29.65
C THR A 12 -29.45 9.43 -28.92
N ILE A 13 -28.32 9.60 -29.62
CA ILE A 13 -26.98 9.67 -29.02
C ILE A 13 -26.88 10.88 -28.10
N PHE A 14 -27.31 12.08 -28.53
CA PHE A 14 -27.28 13.28 -27.71
C PHE A 14 -28.10 13.14 -26.42
N LEU A 15 -29.24 12.45 -26.47
CA LEU A 15 -30.06 12.21 -25.28
C LEU A 15 -29.45 11.17 -24.34
N LEU A 16 -28.74 10.17 -24.86
CA LEU A 16 -28.10 9.12 -24.05
C LEU A 16 -26.72 9.53 -23.52
N MET A 17 -26.01 10.42 -24.22
CA MET A 17 -24.64 10.85 -23.88
C MET A 17 -24.52 11.36 -22.43
N PRO A 18 -25.44 12.20 -21.89
CA PRO A 18 -25.41 12.60 -20.49
C PRO A 18 -25.51 11.43 -19.52
N PHE A 19 -26.31 10.40 -19.82
CA PHE A 19 -26.42 9.21 -18.97
C PHE A 19 -25.15 8.38 -18.99
N PHE A 20 -24.49 8.25 -20.15
CA PHE A 20 -23.20 7.58 -20.25
C PHE A 20 -22.09 8.35 -19.54
N LEU A 21 -22.02 9.68 -19.71
CA LEU A 21 -21.04 10.53 -19.02
C LEU A 21 -21.26 10.53 -17.51
N TYR A 22 -22.51 10.67 -17.07
CA TYR A 22 -22.87 10.61 -15.66
C TYR A 22 -22.58 9.23 -15.08
N GLY A 23 -22.95 8.16 -15.78
CA GLY A 23 -22.66 6.78 -15.38
C GLY A 23 -21.15 6.56 -15.25
N TYR A 24 -20.37 6.96 -16.26
CA TYR A 24 -18.91 6.89 -16.21
C TYR A 24 -18.35 7.68 -15.02
N TYR A 25 -18.80 8.91 -14.82
CA TYR A 25 -18.36 9.74 -13.70
C TYR A 25 -18.72 9.11 -12.35
N TYR A 26 -19.94 8.63 -12.20
CA TYR A 26 -20.42 8.00 -10.97
C TYR A 26 -19.65 6.73 -10.64
N PHE A 27 -19.50 5.81 -11.59
CA PHE A 27 -18.80 4.54 -11.38
C PHE A 27 -17.27 4.69 -11.30
N THR A 28 -16.71 5.77 -11.84
CA THR A 28 -15.26 6.02 -11.78
C THR A 28 -14.88 6.85 -10.55
N TYR A 29 -15.63 7.91 -10.24
CA TYR A 29 -15.24 8.90 -9.22
C TYR A 29 -16.15 8.96 -8.00
N VAL A 30 -17.43 8.63 -8.07
CA VAL A 30 -18.31 8.79 -6.90
C VAL A 30 -18.38 7.50 -6.08
N ARG A 31 -18.72 6.37 -6.71
CA ARG A 31 -18.98 5.09 -6.04
C ARG A 31 -17.80 4.55 -5.22
N TYR A 32 -16.59 4.79 -5.71
CA TYR A 32 -15.34 4.30 -5.10
C TYR A 32 -14.49 5.45 -4.55
N HIS A 33 -15.14 6.55 -4.13
CA HIS A 33 -14.44 7.66 -3.49
C HIS A 33 -13.75 7.20 -2.21
N ASP A 34 -14.50 6.61 -1.29
CA ASP A 34 -13.99 6.12 -0.01
C ASP A 34 -12.89 5.08 -0.20
N ASP A 35 -13.05 4.19 -1.18
CA ASP A 35 -12.04 3.20 -1.55
C ASP A 35 -10.68 3.82 -1.91
N ARG A 36 -10.67 4.97 -2.61
CA ARG A 36 -9.42 5.67 -2.99
C ARG A 36 -8.74 6.38 -1.83
N ILE A 37 -9.44 6.59 -0.73
CA ILE A 37 -8.94 7.28 0.48
C ILE A 37 -8.96 6.37 1.71
N ASP A 38 -9.12 5.04 1.52
CA ASP A 38 -9.11 4.03 2.59
C ASP A 38 -7.67 3.68 3.01
N PHE A 39 -7.10 4.51 3.89
CA PHE A 39 -5.73 4.38 4.38
C PHE A 39 -5.82 3.94 5.83
N ARG A 40 -5.43 2.70 6.11
CA ARG A 40 -5.54 2.13 7.46
C ARG A 40 -4.18 1.82 8.01
N HIS A 41 -3.86 2.44 9.13
CA HIS A 41 -2.57 2.34 9.79
C HIS A 41 -2.69 1.43 11.02
N TYR A 42 -1.84 0.42 11.07
CA TYR A 42 -1.78 -0.54 12.16
C TYR A 42 -0.40 -0.45 12.80
N PRO A 43 -0.27 -0.06 14.08
CA PRO A 43 1.03 -0.08 14.73
C PRO A 43 1.58 -1.50 14.70
N ILE A 44 2.86 -1.68 14.41
CA ILE A 44 3.53 -2.99 14.40
C ILE A 44 4.80 -2.91 15.27
N PRO A 45 5.31 -4.05 15.79
CA PRO A 45 6.60 -4.04 16.44
C PRO A 45 7.69 -3.55 15.48
N THR A 46 8.79 -3.04 16.05
CA THR A 46 9.96 -2.60 15.28
C THR A 46 10.51 -3.74 14.42
N LEU A 47 11.30 -3.40 13.41
CA LEU A 47 11.84 -4.40 12.47
C LEU A 47 13.15 -5.04 12.97
N THR A 48 13.49 -4.87 14.25
CA THR A 48 14.77 -5.34 14.82
C THR A 48 14.75 -6.82 15.22
N GLU A 49 13.58 -7.44 15.31
CA GLU A 49 13.42 -8.84 15.66
C GLU A 49 12.36 -9.56 14.83
N LYS A 50 12.38 -10.90 14.89
CA LYS A 50 11.34 -11.72 14.26
C LYS A 50 10.10 -11.69 15.12
N TRP A 51 8.97 -11.32 14.54
CA TRP A 51 7.68 -11.29 15.21
C TRP A 51 6.56 -11.68 14.26
N THR A 52 5.43 -12.11 14.81
CA THR A 52 4.18 -12.32 14.07
C THR A 52 3.08 -11.49 14.72
N LYS A 53 2.31 -10.77 13.89
CA LYS A 53 1.16 -9.98 14.32
C LYS A 53 -0.04 -10.26 13.43
N THR A 54 -1.21 -10.33 14.05
CA THR A 54 -2.48 -10.48 13.37
C THR A 54 -3.17 -9.13 13.21
N ILE A 55 -3.74 -8.88 12.03
CA ILE A 55 -4.53 -7.69 11.71
C ILE A 55 -5.87 -8.15 11.16
N GLU A 56 -6.94 -7.68 11.79
CA GLU A 56 -8.29 -7.84 11.27
C GLU A 56 -8.64 -6.67 10.34
N TYR A 57 -9.23 -6.99 9.19
CA TYR A 57 -9.48 -6.03 8.12
C TYR A 57 -10.87 -6.23 7.49
N ASP A 58 -11.78 -5.34 7.84
CA ASP A 58 -13.10 -5.23 7.21
C ASP A 58 -13.04 -4.39 5.94
N THR A 59 -13.35 -4.97 4.80
CA THR A 59 -13.41 -4.23 3.53
C THR A 59 -14.59 -3.26 3.51
N LEU A 60 -14.46 -2.17 2.75
CA LEU A 60 -15.52 -1.18 2.61
C LEU A 60 -16.77 -1.74 1.92
N PRO A 61 -17.94 -1.11 2.10
CA PRO A 61 -19.17 -1.51 1.41
C PRO A 61 -19.07 -1.46 -0.11
N THR A 62 -18.23 -0.56 -0.65
CA THR A 62 -17.89 -0.47 -2.06
C THR A 62 -16.37 -0.41 -2.21
N MET A 63 -15.81 -1.37 -2.94
CA MET A 63 -14.35 -1.48 -3.11
C MET A 63 -14.04 -2.11 -4.47
N LYS A 64 -13.01 -1.59 -5.14
CA LYS A 64 -12.54 -2.05 -6.45
C LYS A 64 -11.02 -2.12 -6.53
N LEU A 65 -10.31 -1.30 -5.78
CA LEU A 65 -8.85 -1.18 -5.87
C LEU A 65 -8.16 -2.27 -5.03
N ASP A 66 -7.15 -2.92 -5.59
CA ASP A 66 -6.30 -3.82 -4.80
C ASP A 66 -5.62 -3.06 -3.65
N ARG A 67 -5.19 -3.81 -2.65
CA ARG A 67 -4.48 -3.29 -1.49
C ARG A 67 -2.99 -3.57 -1.58
N TYR A 68 -2.18 -2.53 -1.43
CA TYR A 68 -0.75 -2.67 -1.12
C TYR A 68 -0.51 -2.46 0.36
N PHE A 69 0.60 -3.00 0.82
CA PHE A 69 1.14 -2.72 2.13
C PHE A 69 2.22 -1.66 2.04
N VAL A 70 2.26 -0.78 3.03
CA VAL A 70 3.33 0.20 3.20
C VAL A 70 3.82 0.08 4.62
N ILE A 71 5.13 -0.09 4.79
CA ILE A 71 5.75 0.11 6.10
C ILE A 71 5.95 1.61 6.25
N ALA A 72 5.08 2.24 7.03
CA ALA A 72 5.18 3.65 7.39
C ALA A 72 5.95 3.78 8.70
N PHE A 73 6.93 4.66 8.78
CA PHE A 73 7.78 4.83 9.96
C PHE A 73 8.05 6.30 10.23
N ASN A 74 8.28 6.64 11.50
CA ASN A 74 8.69 7.98 11.89
C ASN A 74 10.07 8.30 11.33
N TRP A 75 10.11 9.18 10.33
CA TRP A 75 11.33 9.45 9.56
C TRP A 75 12.39 10.16 10.39
N LYS A 76 11.98 10.99 11.36
CA LYS A 76 12.93 11.71 12.23
C LYS A 76 13.66 10.77 13.17
N GLN A 77 12.92 9.88 13.82
CA GLN A 77 13.52 8.84 14.67
C GLN A 77 14.48 7.97 13.87
N LEU A 78 14.08 7.56 12.66
CA LEU A 78 14.95 6.78 11.79
C LEU A 78 16.22 7.56 11.41
N GLU A 79 16.11 8.82 11.00
CA GLU A 79 17.27 9.64 10.64
C GLU A 79 18.24 9.80 11.82
N GLU A 80 17.73 10.10 13.01
CA GLU A 80 18.52 10.21 14.24
C GLU A 80 19.24 8.90 14.57
N ASN A 81 18.56 7.76 14.42
CA ASN A 81 19.17 6.45 14.65
C ASN A 81 20.23 6.13 13.60
N LEU A 82 19.97 6.42 12.33
CA LEU A 82 20.93 6.20 11.26
C LEU A 82 22.21 7.03 11.47
N GLU A 83 22.07 8.30 11.87
CA GLU A 83 23.20 9.16 12.21
C GLU A 83 23.98 8.61 13.42
N LYS A 84 23.27 8.16 14.46
CA LYS A 84 23.88 7.64 15.69
C LYS A 84 24.64 6.33 15.47
N GLU A 85 24.06 5.38 14.73
CA GLU A 85 24.63 4.03 14.57
C GLU A 85 25.63 3.93 13.41
N PHE A 86 25.37 4.65 12.32
CA PHE A 86 26.13 4.50 11.07
C PHE A 86 26.83 5.79 10.61
N GLY A 87 26.60 6.90 11.31
CA GLY A 87 27.18 8.20 11.02
C GLY A 87 26.32 9.04 10.08
N LYS A 88 26.48 10.37 10.17
CA LYS A 88 25.66 11.38 9.49
C LYS A 88 25.46 11.19 7.99
N GLN A 89 26.47 10.64 7.30
CA GLN A 89 26.43 10.47 5.84
C GLN A 89 25.69 9.20 5.39
N TYR A 90 25.31 8.31 6.31
CA TYR A 90 24.72 7.02 5.95
C TYR A 90 23.36 7.16 5.26
N TYR A 91 22.56 8.14 5.69
CA TYR A 91 21.24 8.39 5.11
C TYR A 91 21.34 8.67 3.59
N ASP A 92 22.06 9.73 3.19
CA ASP A 92 22.20 10.14 1.79
C ASP A 92 22.97 9.10 0.95
N ASN A 93 24.01 8.49 1.53
CA ASN A 93 24.93 7.66 0.75
C ASN A 93 24.46 6.22 0.60
N VAL A 94 23.68 5.69 1.55
CA VAL A 94 23.32 4.28 1.62
C VAL A 94 21.81 4.11 1.70
N TYR A 95 21.15 4.71 2.70
CA TYR A 95 19.73 4.45 2.98
C TYR A 95 18.80 4.96 1.87
N GLU A 96 18.96 6.21 1.45
CA GLU A 96 18.15 6.80 0.39
C GLU A 96 18.32 6.02 -0.92
N LYS A 97 19.56 5.63 -1.25
CA LYS A 97 19.85 4.82 -2.43
C LYS A 97 19.24 3.41 -2.34
N LYS A 98 19.29 2.77 -1.17
CA LYS A 98 18.69 1.44 -0.93
C LYS A 98 17.21 1.42 -1.32
N TYR A 99 16.46 2.47 -1.02
CA TYR A 99 15.02 2.56 -1.31
C TYR A 99 14.67 3.53 -2.44
N SER A 100 15.64 3.90 -3.26
CA SER A 100 15.41 4.80 -4.39
C SER A 100 14.40 4.19 -5.36
N PRO A 101 13.34 4.93 -5.77
CA PRO A 101 12.37 4.45 -6.74
C PRO A 101 13.00 4.21 -8.12
N TYR A 102 14.21 4.71 -8.37
CA TYR A 102 14.90 4.53 -9.65
C TYR A 102 15.67 3.22 -9.75
N ASN A 103 15.83 2.48 -8.65
CA ASN A 103 16.64 1.26 -8.62
C ASN A 103 15.86 -0.01 -8.98
N GLY A 104 14.52 0.03 -8.96
CA GLY A 104 13.68 -1.17 -9.15
C GLY A 104 13.15 -1.40 -10.57
N PHE A 105 13.11 -0.38 -11.42
CA PHE A 105 12.49 -0.49 -12.75
C PHE A 105 13.43 -1.24 -13.73
N ASN A 106 12.99 -2.41 -14.19
CA ASN A 106 13.64 -3.25 -15.22
C ASN A 106 14.84 -4.10 -14.78
N LEU A 107 14.91 -4.49 -13.50
CA LEU A 107 15.83 -5.55 -13.10
C LEU A 107 15.29 -6.92 -13.53
N ASP A 108 16.19 -7.81 -13.96
CA ASP A 108 15.85 -9.23 -14.03
C ASP A 108 15.57 -9.79 -12.62
N ASN A 109 14.94 -10.96 -12.57
CA ASN A 109 14.51 -11.56 -11.30
C ASN A 109 15.67 -11.77 -10.32
N GLU A 110 16.84 -12.18 -10.80
CA GLU A 110 17.99 -12.47 -9.94
C GLU A 110 18.51 -11.19 -9.27
N ARG A 111 18.71 -10.13 -10.06
CA ARG A 111 19.11 -8.81 -9.57
C ARG A 111 18.07 -8.17 -8.66
N PHE A 112 16.79 -8.40 -8.93
CA PHE A 112 15.71 -7.97 -8.04
C PHE A 112 15.88 -8.61 -6.65
N TYR A 113 15.94 -9.94 -6.56
CA TYR A 113 16.05 -10.61 -5.27
C TYR A 113 17.36 -10.28 -4.54
N GLU A 114 18.46 -10.07 -5.28
CA GLU A 114 19.70 -9.60 -4.68
C GLU A 114 19.56 -8.19 -4.08
N ASN A 115 18.88 -7.26 -4.76
CA ASN A 115 18.65 -5.92 -4.23
C ASN A 115 17.69 -5.90 -3.04
N GLU A 116 16.72 -6.81 -3.00
CA GLU A 116 15.74 -6.89 -1.93
C GLU A 116 16.24 -7.66 -0.70
N LYS A 117 17.35 -8.42 -0.82
CA LYS A 117 17.91 -9.23 0.28
C LYS A 117 18.16 -8.40 1.54
N ASP A 118 18.50 -7.12 1.37
CA ASP A 118 18.87 -6.22 2.45
C ASP A 118 17.71 -5.38 3.02
N LYS A 119 16.51 -5.52 2.47
CA LYS A 119 15.31 -4.70 2.80
C LYS A 119 14.30 -5.46 3.69
N PRO A 120 13.25 -4.79 4.20
CA PRO A 120 12.18 -5.46 4.92
C PRO A 120 11.51 -6.52 4.05
N ILE A 121 11.27 -7.69 4.64
CA ILE A 121 10.57 -8.80 4.00
C ILE A 121 9.58 -9.35 5.01
N PHE A 122 8.31 -9.41 4.62
CA PHE A 122 7.27 -10.03 5.44
C PHE A 122 6.75 -11.30 4.79
N VAL A 123 6.46 -12.30 5.63
CA VAL A 123 5.61 -13.43 5.22
C VAL A 123 4.19 -13.13 5.68
N VAL A 124 3.25 -13.13 4.75
CA VAL A 124 1.86 -12.79 5.00
C VAL A 124 0.96 -13.95 4.65
N LYS A 125 0.15 -14.36 5.60
CA LYS A 125 -0.96 -15.30 5.37
C LYS A 125 -2.27 -14.53 5.40
N VAL A 126 -3.10 -14.79 4.40
CA VAL A 126 -4.41 -14.14 4.24
C VAL A 126 -5.49 -15.16 4.50
N TYR A 127 -6.37 -14.87 5.46
CA TYR A 127 -7.51 -15.72 5.79
C TYR A 127 -8.83 -14.99 5.53
N LYS A 128 -9.88 -15.76 5.23
CA LYS A 128 -11.27 -15.30 5.21
C LYS A 128 -12.10 -16.24 6.06
N GLY A 129 -12.52 -15.76 7.24
CA GLY A 129 -12.92 -16.65 8.33
C GLY A 129 -11.76 -17.57 8.73
N GLU A 130 -12.03 -18.86 8.94
CA GLU A 130 -10.98 -19.84 9.27
C GLU A 130 -10.22 -20.41 8.06
N ARG A 131 -10.61 -20.03 6.84
CA ARG A 131 -9.97 -20.54 5.62
C ARG A 131 -8.74 -19.70 5.28
N LEU A 132 -7.57 -20.35 5.21
CA LEU A 132 -6.38 -19.80 4.57
C LEU A 132 -6.61 -19.70 3.06
N LEU A 133 -6.52 -18.48 2.53
CA LEU A 133 -6.64 -18.23 1.09
C LEU A 133 -5.29 -18.32 0.40
N GLU A 134 -4.28 -17.66 0.95
CA GLU A 134 -2.92 -17.66 0.40
C GLU A 134 -1.85 -17.36 1.46
N THR A 135 -0.62 -17.73 1.14
CA THR A 135 0.59 -17.31 1.85
C THR A 135 1.54 -16.69 0.84
N ARG A 136 2.06 -15.50 1.13
CA ARG A 136 2.91 -14.74 0.20
C ARG A 136 4.08 -14.10 0.93
N ILE A 137 5.24 -14.08 0.28
CA ILE A 137 6.38 -13.25 0.67
C ILE A 137 6.20 -11.88 0.04
N ILE A 138 6.29 -10.83 0.86
CA ILE A 138 6.16 -9.44 0.45
C ILE A 138 7.52 -8.77 0.60
N TYR A 139 8.01 -8.23 -0.51
CA TYR A 139 9.21 -7.40 -0.59
C TYR A 139 8.81 -5.93 -0.55
N PHE A 140 9.58 -5.12 0.17
CA PHE A 140 9.36 -3.70 0.35
C PHE A 140 10.46 -2.91 -0.37
N THR A 141 10.12 -2.39 -1.55
CA THR A 141 11.11 -2.07 -2.59
C THR A 141 11.53 -0.61 -2.58
N GLU A 142 10.56 0.30 -2.51
CA GLU A 142 10.74 1.71 -2.85
C GLU A 142 10.14 2.62 -1.79
N MET A 143 10.80 3.77 -1.58
CA MET A 143 10.30 4.80 -0.68
C MET A 143 9.13 5.56 -1.32
N LEU A 144 8.04 5.70 -0.58
CA LEU A 144 6.90 6.54 -0.90
C LEU A 144 6.95 7.86 -0.15
N SER A 145 6.28 8.85 -0.72
CA SER A 145 6.12 10.19 -0.16
C SER A 145 5.59 10.17 1.27
N SER A 146 5.94 11.20 2.03
CA SER A 146 5.54 11.36 3.43
C SER A 146 4.03 11.39 3.63
N GLU A 147 3.56 10.74 4.69
CA GLU A 147 2.18 10.82 5.18
C GLU A 147 2.14 11.26 6.64
N ARG A 148 1.07 11.96 7.03
CA ARG A 148 0.80 12.28 8.43
C ARG A 148 -0.17 11.26 8.98
N ILE A 149 0.26 10.50 9.99
CA ILE A 149 -0.61 9.59 10.73
C ILE A 149 -1.05 10.31 11.99
N THR A 150 -2.35 10.54 12.14
CA THR A 150 -2.92 11.07 13.39
C THR A 150 -2.94 9.98 14.44
N ILE A 151 -2.35 10.27 15.60
CA ILE A 151 -2.34 9.38 16.75
C ILE A 151 -2.72 10.24 17.96
N ASP A 152 -3.81 9.87 18.61
CA ASP A 152 -4.45 10.66 19.68
C ASP A 152 -4.72 12.11 19.24
N ASN A 153 -4.31 13.09 20.06
CA ASN A 153 -4.42 14.53 19.76
C ASN A 153 -3.23 15.09 18.97
N GLY A 154 -2.37 14.22 18.41
CA GLY A 154 -1.15 14.59 17.70
C GLY A 154 -1.06 13.99 16.29
N TYR A 155 0.07 14.22 15.63
CA TYR A 155 0.39 13.56 14.37
C TYR A 155 1.87 13.16 14.33
N ILE A 156 2.14 12.03 13.70
CA ILE A 156 3.48 11.59 13.33
C ILE A 156 3.66 11.84 11.84
N SER A 157 4.75 12.52 11.49
CA SER A 157 5.20 12.59 10.10
C SER A 157 5.93 11.29 9.79
N THR A 158 5.43 10.56 8.81
CA THR A 158 6.00 9.27 8.41
C THR A 158 6.57 9.33 7.00
N MET A 159 7.53 8.47 6.71
CA MET A 159 7.87 8.04 5.36
C MET A 159 7.42 6.59 5.19
N GLY A 160 7.14 6.17 3.96
CA GLY A 160 6.68 4.82 3.67
C GLY A 160 7.68 4.06 2.81
N ILE A 161 7.78 2.73 2.98
CA ILE A 161 8.33 1.83 1.97
C ILE A 161 7.20 0.94 1.45
N VAL A 162 7.00 0.90 0.14
CA VAL A 162 5.87 0.20 -0.50
C VAL A 162 6.19 -1.25 -0.81
N SER A 163 5.19 -2.12 -0.64
CA SER A 163 5.25 -3.51 -1.07
C SER A 163 5.21 -3.63 -2.60
N TYR A 164 6.00 -4.54 -3.15
CA TYR A 164 5.98 -4.87 -4.59
C TYR A 164 4.65 -5.48 -5.06
N ASN A 165 3.98 -6.25 -4.20
CA ASN A 165 2.80 -7.06 -4.56
C ASN A 165 1.52 -6.57 -3.87
N SER A 166 0.39 -6.63 -4.59
CA SER A 166 -0.93 -6.24 -4.09
C SER A 166 -1.84 -7.43 -3.78
N PHE A 167 -2.90 -7.18 -3.04
CA PHE A 167 -3.97 -8.13 -2.73
C PHE A 167 -5.30 -7.63 -3.27
N TYR A 168 -5.94 -8.43 -4.11
CA TYR A 168 -7.35 -8.21 -4.45
C TYR A 168 -8.23 -8.73 -3.32
N LEU A 169 -9.10 -7.88 -2.79
CA LEU A 169 -10.04 -8.22 -1.73
C LEU A 169 -11.46 -7.97 -2.24
N HIS A 170 -12.43 -8.73 -1.75
CA HIS A 170 -13.84 -8.54 -2.10
C HIS A 170 -14.50 -7.51 -1.19
N GLU A 171 -15.38 -6.67 -1.72
CA GLU A 171 -16.21 -5.77 -0.90
C GLU A 171 -17.06 -6.54 0.15
N LYS A 172 -17.47 -5.85 1.22
CA LYS A 172 -18.36 -6.40 2.28
C LYS A 172 -17.89 -7.74 2.85
N SER A 173 -16.58 -7.90 2.97
CA SER A 173 -15.91 -9.09 3.46
C SER A 173 -14.97 -8.74 4.60
N HIS A 174 -14.77 -9.71 5.49
CA HIS A 174 -13.80 -9.66 6.57
C HIS A 174 -12.60 -10.55 6.25
N TYR A 175 -11.40 -10.02 6.45
CA TYR A 175 -10.14 -10.72 6.25
C TYR A 175 -9.26 -10.61 7.48
N ARG A 176 -8.49 -11.67 7.73
CA ARG A 176 -7.44 -11.70 8.75
C ARG A 176 -6.08 -11.83 8.07
N PHE A 177 -5.17 -10.91 8.37
CA PHE A 177 -3.79 -10.97 7.92
C PHE A 177 -2.89 -11.40 9.08
N GLU A 178 -2.20 -12.52 8.94
CA GLU A 178 -1.11 -12.92 9.85
C GLU A 178 0.21 -12.54 9.18
N ILE A 179 0.92 -11.60 9.78
CA ILE A 179 2.07 -10.94 9.19
C ILE A 179 3.27 -11.26 10.05
N THR A 180 4.30 -11.82 9.44
CA THR A 180 5.54 -12.17 10.11
C THR A 180 6.69 -11.35 9.55
N ASN A 181 7.30 -10.51 10.38
CA ASN A 181 8.61 -9.97 10.07
C ASN A 181 9.64 -11.09 10.19
N VAL A 182 10.32 -11.42 9.10
CA VAL A 182 11.34 -12.49 9.11
C VAL A 182 12.75 -11.94 9.22
N LYS A 183 12.93 -10.62 9.11
CA LYS A 183 14.23 -10.01 8.99
C LYS A 183 14.50 -9.00 10.09
N LYS A 184 15.73 -9.02 10.61
CA LYS A 184 16.21 -8.03 11.57
C LYS A 184 16.88 -6.88 10.81
N LEU A 185 16.42 -5.67 11.09
CA LEU A 185 16.91 -4.43 10.52
C LEU A 185 17.23 -3.47 11.67
N PRO A 186 18.50 -3.40 12.11
CA PRO A 186 18.94 -2.57 13.23
C PRO A 186 18.56 -1.10 13.06
N GLU A 187 18.51 -0.61 11.82
CA GLU A 187 18.15 0.78 11.53
C GLU A 187 16.77 1.18 12.09
N PHE A 188 15.86 0.23 12.37
CA PHE A 188 14.53 0.48 12.93
C PHE A 188 14.46 0.39 14.47
N GLU A 189 15.60 0.36 15.18
CA GLU A 189 15.60 0.32 16.65
C GLU A 189 14.94 1.57 17.24
N ASN A 190 13.96 1.43 18.14
CA ASN A 190 13.21 2.57 18.74
C ASN A 190 12.53 3.50 17.70
N VAL A 191 12.26 3.02 16.49
CA VAL A 191 11.48 3.74 15.48
C VAL A 191 10.02 3.31 15.57
N ASP A 192 9.10 4.26 15.61
CA ASP A 192 7.67 3.98 15.50
C ASP A 192 7.36 3.48 14.10
N VAL A 193 6.83 2.26 14.00
CA VAL A 193 6.50 1.60 12.73
C VAL A 193 5.03 1.21 12.66
N PHE A 194 4.42 1.48 11.52
CA PHE A 194 3.05 1.14 11.18
C PHE A 194 3.02 0.34 9.89
N LEU A 195 2.21 -0.71 9.86
CA LEU A 195 1.77 -1.27 8.61
C LEU A 195 0.55 -0.50 8.13
N THR A 196 0.66 0.11 6.96
CA THR A 196 -0.45 0.77 6.29
C THR A 196 -1.00 -0.13 5.20
N ILE A 197 -2.30 -0.42 5.24
CA ILE A 197 -3.02 -1.06 4.15
C ILE A 197 -3.77 0.03 3.39
N ARG A 198 -3.49 0.19 2.09
CA ARG A 198 -4.05 1.27 1.27
C ARG A 198 -4.32 0.83 -0.18
N PRO A 199 -5.26 1.49 -0.88
CA PRO A 199 -5.54 1.21 -2.29
C PRO A 199 -4.34 1.49 -3.20
N ILE A 200 -4.22 0.72 -4.29
CA ILE A 200 -3.42 1.15 -5.46
C ILE A 200 -4.04 2.44 -5.99
N ARG A 201 -3.27 3.52 -6.03
CA ARG A 201 -3.66 4.67 -6.86
C ARG A 201 -3.31 4.30 -8.31
N PRO A 202 -4.29 4.17 -9.22
CA PRO A 202 -3.96 4.08 -10.63
C PRO A 202 -3.14 5.33 -10.99
N LYS A 203 -2.05 5.17 -11.73
CA LYS A 203 -1.42 6.32 -12.39
C LYS A 203 -2.50 6.93 -13.29
N ILE A 204 -2.91 8.15 -12.96
CA ILE A 204 -3.82 8.96 -13.79
C ILE A 204 -3.00 9.53 -14.93
#